data_AF-A0A942SNE5-F1
#
_entry.id   AF-A0A942SNE5-F1
#
_cell.length_a   1.000
_cell.length_b   1.000
_cell.length_c   1.000
_cell.angle_alpha   90.00
_cell.angle_beta   90.00
_cell.angle_gamma   90.00
#
_symmetry.space_group_name_H-M   'P 1'
#
loop_
_entity.id
_entity.type
_entity.pdbx_description
1 polymer ?
#
loop_
_entity_poly.entity_id
_entity_poly.type
_entity_poly.pdbx_seq_one_letter_code
_entity_poly.pdbx_strand_id
1 'polypeptide(L)'
;MDTTLGYLRESMSNHINRGVGQQIYKKLVKNDYKSEGEFVRDLNEGEIAFLNTVLEKELRYAREEQDEKRVKELNEVYELLF
;
A
#
# COMPACT_ATOMS: atom_id res chain seq x y z
N MET A 1 -3.71 9.89 -6.81
CA MET A 1 -2.77 10.69 -5.98
C MET A 1 -3.22 10.71 -4.53
N ASP A 2 -4.01 11.67 -4.04
CA ASP A 2 -4.37 11.71 -2.60
C ASP A 2 -5.21 10.48 -2.17
N THR A 3 -6.15 10.09 -3.02
CA THR A 3 -7.10 9.01 -2.73
C THR A 3 -6.42 7.65 -2.60
N THR A 4 -5.54 7.31 -3.55
CA THR A 4 -4.88 6.00 -3.64
C THR A 4 -3.95 5.74 -2.45
N LEU A 5 -3.06 6.69 -2.14
CA LEU A 5 -2.19 6.61 -0.97
C LEU A 5 -2.97 6.65 0.35
N GLY A 6 -4.14 7.31 0.37
CA GLY A 6 -5.08 7.26 1.49
C GLY A 6 -5.62 5.86 1.76
N TYR A 7 -6.12 5.16 0.73
CA TYR A 7 -6.57 3.77 0.85
C TYR A 7 -5.44 2.84 1.27
N LEU A 8 -4.25 3.02 0.69
CA LEU A 8 -3.08 2.24 1.07
C LEU A 8 -2.70 2.45 2.55
N ARG A 9 -2.70 3.70 3.02
CA ARG A 9 -2.42 4.05 4.41
C ARG A 9 -3.42 3.39 5.36
N GLU A 10 -4.70 3.38 5.00
CA GLU A 10 -5.74 2.72 5.78
C GLU A 10 -5.49 1.20 5.84
N SER A 11 -5.29 0.53 4.70
CA SER A 11 -4.96 -0.90 4.66
C SER A 11 -3.70 -1.22 5.47
N MET A 12 -2.64 -0.45 5.30
CA MET A 12 -1.38 -0.62 6.02
C MET A 12 -1.51 -0.41 7.53
N SER A 13 -2.49 0.38 7.98
CA SER A 13 -2.73 0.62 9.41
C SER A 13 -3.09 -0.67 10.17
N ASN A 14 -3.68 -1.65 9.49
CA ASN A 14 -3.99 -2.97 10.05
C ASN A 14 -2.76 -3.88 10.16
N HIS A 15 -1.65 -3.53 9.49
CA HIS A 15 -0.44 -4.35 9.40
C HIS A 15 0.80 -3.72 10.09
N ILE A 16 0.61 -2.66 10.89
CA ILE A 16 1.68 -1.93 11.61
C ILE A 16 2.42 -2.83 12.62
N ASN A 17 1.79 -3.89 13.12
CA ASN A 17 2.35 -4.74 14.18
C ASN A 17 3.57 -5.59 13.72
N ARG A 18 3.89 -5.58 12.42
CA ARG A 18 5.11 -6.16 11.86
C ARG A 18 6.12 -5.05 11.64
N GLY A 19 7.36 -5.22 12.12
CA GLY A 19 8.38 -4.15 12.09
C GLY A 19 8.57 -3.48 10.72
N VAL A 20 8.49 -4.26 9.62
CA VAL A 20 8.53 -3.75 8.24
C VAL A 20 7.29 -2.93 7.88
N GLY A 21 6.09 -3.39 8.28
CA GLY A 21 4.84 -2.65 8.10
C GLY A 21 4.83 -1.29 8.81
N GLN A 22 5.43 -1.20 10.00
CA GLN A 22 5.61 0.09 10.68
C GLN A 22 6.53 1.04 9.92
N GLN A 23 7.59 0.55 9.28
CA GLN A 23 8.51 1.40 8.49
C GLN A 23 7.81 1.97 7.25
N ILE A 24 7.08 1.13 6.52
CA ILE A 24 6.29 1.53 5.36
C ILE A 24 5.21 2.55 5.77
N TYR A 25 4.50 2.29 6.87
CA TYR A 25 3.50 3.23 7.38
C TYR A 25 4.13 4.58 7.77
N LYS A 26 5.29 4.56 8.43
CA LYS A 26 6.02 5.79 8.77
C LYS A 26 6.42 6.57 7.52
N LYS A 27 6.89 5.90 6.46
CA LYS A 27 7.18 6.52 5.16
C LYS A 27 5.94 7.20 4.59
N LEU A 28 4.81 6.50 4.53
CA LEU A 28 3.53 7.03 4.03
C LEU A 28 3.01 8.26 4.80
N VAL A 29 3.24 8.32 6.11
CA VAL A 29 2.75 9.43 6.95
C VAL A 29 3.74 10.60 7.00
N LYS A 30 5.04 10.33 6.91
CA LYS A 30 6.09 11.33 7.10
C LYS A 30 6.50 12.01 5.79
N ASN A 31 6.43 11.29 4.68
CA ASN A 31 6.75 11.83 3.38
C ASN A 31 5.46 12.20 2.64
N ASP A 32 5.39 13.44 2.19
CA ASP A 32 4.32 13.96 1.34
C ASP A 32 4.61 13.51 -0.11
N TYR A 33 4.45 12.21 -0.38
CA TYR A 33 4.67 11.67 -1.72
C TYR A 33 3.64 12.26 -2.67
N LYS A 34 4.08 12.82 -3.79
CA LYS A 34 3.13 13.39 -4.76
C LYS A 34 2.46 12.31 -5.58
N SER A 35 3.05 11.11 -5.63
CA SER A 35 2.58 9.99 -6.44
C SER A 35 2.84 8.65 -5.76
N GLU A 36 2.04 7.65 -6.12
CA GLU A 36 2.22 6.25 -5.77
C GLU A 36 3.59 5.74 -6.24
N GLY A 37 4.04 6.17 -7.42
CA GLY A 37 5.36 5.83 -7.95
C GLY A 37 6.53 6.43 -7.15
N GLU A 38 6.38 7.63 -6.58
CA GLU A 38 7.42 8.18 -5.69
C GLU A 38 7.53 7.39 -4.39
N PHE A 39 6.38 6.97 -3.85
CA PHE A 39 6.34 6.11 -2.68
C PHE A 39 7.02 4.76 -2.95
N VAL A 40 6.65 4.07 -4.03
CA VAL A 40 7.22 2.75 -4.37
C VAL A 40 8.74 2.82 -4.60
N ARG A 41 9.23 3.89 -5.22
CA ARG A 41 10.67 4.12 -5.43
C ARG A 41 11.47 4.33 -4.15
N ASP A 42 10.82 4.77 -3.08
CA ASP A 42 11.45 4.95 -1.77
C ASP A 42 11.46 3.65 -0.94
N LEU A 43 10.81 2.58 -1.40
CA LEU A 43 10.81 1.28 -0.74
C LEU A 43 12.08 0.49 -1.07
N ASN A 44 12.60 -0.21 -0.07
CA ASN A 44 13.64 -1.23 -0.29
C ASN A 44 13.03 -2.60 -0.65
N GLU A 45 13.87 -3.54 -1.09
CA GLU A 45 13.43 -4.89 -1.52
C GLU A 45 12.61 -5.63 -0.47
N GLY A 46 12.98 -5.53 0.82
CA GLY A 46 12.24 -6.15 1.92
C GLY A 46 10.88 -5.49 2.17
N GLU A 47 10.80 -4.17 1.98
CA GLU A 47 9.55 -3.42 2.06
C GLU A 47 8.63 -3.73 0.87
N ILE A 48 9.17 -3.85 -0.35
CA ILE A 48 8.42 -4.24 -1.55
C ILE A 48 7.84 -5.64 -1.38
N ALA A 49 8.64 -6.62 -0.96
CA ALA A 49 8.16 -8.00 -0.75
C ALA A 49 7.06 -8.08 0.31
N PHE A 50 7.21 -7.32 1.40
CA PHE A 50 6.21 -7.23 2.43
C PHE A 50 4.92 -6.56 1.92
N LEU A 51 5.05 -5.43 1.24
CA LEU A 51 3.93 -4.67 0.72
C LEU A 51 3.16 -5.46 -0.32
N ASN A 52 3.85 -6.20 -1.19
CA ASN A 52 3.24 -7.11 -2.16
C ASN A 52 2.31 -8.11 -1.46
N THR A 53 2.80 -8.78 -0.41
CA THR A 53 2.01 -9.76 0.35
C THR A 53 0.78 -9.13 1.01
N VAL A 54 0.91 -7.90 1.51
CA VAL A 54 -0.21 -7.15 2.10
C VAL A 54 -1.22 -6.78 1.02
N LEU A 55 -0.78 -6.21 -0.10
CA LEU A 55 -1.66 -5.81 -1.20
C LEU A 55 -2.41 -6.99 -1.80
N GLU A 56 -1.76 -8.15 -2.01
CA GLU A 56 -2.46 -9.35 -2.48
C GLU A 56 -3.59 -9.76 -1.54
N LYS A 57 -3.34 -9.70 -0.23
CA LYS A 57 -4.34 -10.00 0.79
C LYS A 57 -5.49 -8.99 0.76
N GLU A 58 -5.18 -7.70 0.80
CA GLU A 58 -6.17 -6.63 0.84
C GLU A 58 -6.99 -6.55 -0.45
N LEU A 59 -6.38 -6.74 -1.63
CA LEU A 59 -7.07 -6.83 -2.92
C LEU A 59 -8.06 -7.99 -2.95
N ARG A 60 -7.68 -9.14 -2.38
CA ARG A 60 -8.59 -10.27 -2.25
C ARG A 60 -9.78 -9.93 -1.35
N TYR A 61 -9.56 -9.36 -0.17
CA TYR A 61 -10.66 -8.95 0.71
C TYR A 61 -11.57 -7.92 0.04
N ALA A 62 -11.01 -6.89 -0.58
CA ALA A 62 -11.77 -5.86 -1.28
C ALA A 62 -12.63 -6.43 -2.43
N ARG A 63 -12.13 -7.45 -3.15
CA ARG A 63 -12.92 -8.16 -4.17
C ARG A 63 -14.06 -8.98 -3.55
N GLU A 64 -13.80 -9.68 -2.45
CA GLU A 64 -14.83 -10.45 -1.73
C GLU A 64 -15.92 -9.54 -1.15
N GLU A 65 -15.55 -8.34 -0.70
CA GLU A 65 -16.47 -7.31 -0.19
C GLU A 65 -17.14 -6.47 -1.28
N GLN A 66 -16.84 -6.74 -2.56
CA GLN A 66 -17.33 -5.97 -3.72
C GLN A 66 -16.99 -4.47 -3.66
N ASP A 67 -15.90 -4.11 -2.97
CA ASP A 67 -15.38 -2.74 -2.91
C ASP A 67 -14.48 -2.48 -4.14
N GLU A 68 -15.13 -2.29 -5.29
CA GLU A 68 -14.45 -2.06 -6.57
C GLU A 68 -13.51 -0.84 -6.54
N LYS A 69 -13.86 0.17 -5.73
CA LYS A 69 -13.04 1.36 -5.59
C LYS A 69 -11.74 1.01 -4.86
N ARG A 70 -11.80 0.33 -3.72
CA ARG A 70 -10.61 -0.11 -3.00
C ARG A 70 -9.77 -1.07 -3.83
N VAL A 71 -10.39 -1.97 -4.59
CA VAL A 71 -9.67 -2.86 -5.52
C VAL A 71 -8.88 -2.05 -6.54
N LYS A 72 -9.53 -1.09 -7.20
CA LYS A 72 -8.88 -0.27 -8.23
C LYS A 72 -7.69 0.49 -7.66
N GLU A 73 -7.89 1.22 -6.57
CA GLU A 73 -6.86 2.09 -5.99
C GLU A 73 -5.67 1.26 -5.46
N LEU A 74 -5.91 0.14 -4.77
CA LEU A 74 -4.82 -0.73 -4.31
C LEU A 74 -4.08 -1.41 -5.47
N ASN A 75 -4.77 -1.69 -6.58
CA ASN A 75 -4.16 -2.31 -7.76
C ASN A 75 -3.19 -1.36 -8.45
N GLU A 76 -3.45 -0.05 -8.47
CA GLU A 76 -2.52 0.94 -9.03
C GLU A 76 -1.17 0.93 -8.32
N VAL A 77 -1.16 0.77 -6.98
CA VAL A 77 0.10 0.64 -6.21
C VAL A 77 0.76 -0.71 -6.46
N TYR A 78 -0.05 -1.78 -6.52
CA TYR A 78 0.43 -3.14 -6.76
C TYR A 78 1.16 -3.26 -8.11
N GLU A 79 0.59 -2.69 -9.17
CA GLU A 79 1.17 -2.66 -10.50
C GLU A 79 2.47 -1.87 -10.58
N LEU A 80 2.73 -0.95 -9.65
CA LEU A 80 3.99 -0.20 -9.60
C LEU A 80 5.12 -0.96 -8.91
N LEU A 81 4.81 -2.07 -8.20
CA LEU A 81 5.83 -2.88 -7.53
C LEU A 81 6.68 -3.72 -8.51
N PHE A 82 6.24 -3.91 -9.76
CA PHE A 82 6.87 -4.76 -10.79
C PHE A 82 6.74 -4.17 -12.19
#